data_AF-A0A2S8NT60-F1
#
_entry.id   AF-A0A2S8NT60-F1
#
_cell.length_a   1.000
_cell.length_b   1.000
_cell.length_c   1.000
_cell.angle_alpha   90.00
_cell.angle_beta   90.00
_cell.angle_gamma   90.00
#
_symmetry.space_group_name_H-M   'P 1'
#
loop_
_entity.id
_entity.type
_entity.pdbx_description
1 polymer ?
#
loop_
_entity_poly.entity_id
_entity_poly.type
_entity_poly.pdbx_seq_one_letter_code
_entity_poly.pdbx_strand_id
1 'polypeptide(L)'
;MDTYDINENTIILVLIYSEKQIKKIYKAIKTKYKNNTVSYSLDKFHLVKRFKDLFSYRNRNKIHRLKYKLAKIYFFTGNYEALLDFLICHLPYVIDSKKKFLLETIKLIKNNKDGIENQALEYNIGCHVEGDISHYIKAVKGRGAKIYCKETFNNMLIASMLRLNSRINEVKINIFKLNQSQNQFKLNQSQNQFLSL
;
A
#
# COMPACT_ATOMS: atom_id res chain seq x y z
N MET A 1 -6.55 15.30 -20.37
CA MET A 1 -6.64 14.12 -19.50
C MET A 1 -7.56 13.18 -20.22
N ASP A 2 -7.00 12.14 -20.82
CA ASP A 2 -7.80 11.13 -21.49
C ASP A 2 -8.77 10.54 -20.46
N THR A 3 -10.05 10.60 -20.78
CA THR A 3 -11.12 10.05 -19.96
C THR A 3 -10.94 8.55 -19.94
N TYR A 4 -10.45 8.01 -18.81
CA TYR A 4 -10.61 6.58 -18.55
C TYR A 4 -12.09 6.24 -18.72
N ASP A 5 -12.38 5.28 -19.59
CA ASP A 5 -13.74 4.83 -19.86
C ASP A 5 -14.21 3.99 -18.66
N ILE A 6 -14.73 4.68 -17.65
CA ILE A 6 -15.20 4.08 -16.41
C ILE A 6 -16.64 3.63 -16.66
N ASN A 7 -16.79 2.33 -16.94
CA ASN A 7 -18.08 1.67 -17.12
C ASN A 7 -18.90 1.74 -15.83
N GLU A 8 -20.23 1.65 -15.94
CA GLU A 8 -21.17 1.79 -14.81
C GLU A 8 -20.95 0.78 -13.67
N ASN A 9 -20.36 -0.39 -13.97
CA ASN A 9 -20.07 -1.45 -12.99
C ASN A 9 -18.66 -1.39 -12.40
N THR A 10 -17.87 -0.37 -12.73
CA THR A 10 -16.49 -0.24 -12.22
C THR A 10 -16.51 0.03 -10.71
N ILE A 11 -15.73 -0.73 -9.94
CA ILE A 11 -15.49 -0.46 -8.52
C ILE A 11 -14.33 0.53 -8.39
N ILE A 12 -14.55 1.61 -7.65
CA ILE A 12 -13.57 2.67 -7.44
C ILE A 12 -13.17 2.69 -5.96
N LEU A 13 -11.89 2.43 -5.68
CA LEU A 13 -11.32 2.54 -4.34
C LEU A 13 -10.35 3.71 -4.24
N VAL A 14 -10.64 4.65 -3.35
CA VAL A 14 -9.81 5.83 -3.09
C VAL A 14 -8.88 5.57 -1.89
N LEU A 15 -7.57 5.59 -2.12
CA LEU A 15 -6.55 5.30 -1.11
C LEU A 15 -5.73 6.54 -0.78
N ILE A 16 -5.94 7.16 0.38
CA ILE A 16 -5.28 8.43 0.76
C ILE A 16 -4.97 8.45 2.27
N TYR A 17 -3.90 9.17 2.65
CA TYR A 17 -3.49 9.32 4.05
C TYR A 17 -4.21 10.45 4.80
N SER A 18 -4.48 11.59 4.15
CA SER A 18 -4.96 12.79 4.84
C SER A 18 -6.47 12.76 5.11
N GLU A 19 -6.83 12.69 6.39
CA GLU A 19 -8.22 12.63 6.90
C GLU A 19 -9.13 13.72 6.31
N LYS A 20 -8.62 14.95 6.15
CA LYS A 20 -9.42 16.07 5.61
C LYS A 20 -9.61 16.01 4.10
N GLN A 21 -8.61 15.56 3.33
CA GLN A 21 -8.69 15.57 1.87
C GLN A 21 -9.30 14.29 1.32
N ILE A 22 -9.11 13.13 1.99
CA ILE A 22 -9.68 11.86 1.54
C ILE A 22 -11.19 11.94 1.42
N LYS A 23 -11.88 12.49 2.44
CA LYS A 23 -13.34 12.65 2.41
C LYS A 23 -13.80 13.61 1.33
N LYS A 24 -13.04 14.69 1.06
CA LYS A 24 -13.36 15.65 0.00
C LYS A 24 -13.23 15.02 -1.39
N ILE A 25 -12.14 14.30 -1.63
CA ILE A 25 -11.89 13.60 -2.91
C ILE A 25 -12.88 12.46 -3.10
N TYR A 26 -13.09 11.63 -2.06
CA TYR A 26 -14.10 10.58 -2.06
C TYR A 26 -15.49 11.12 -2.43
N LYS A 27 -15.92 12.22 -1.78
CA LYS A 27 -17.21 12.87 -2.11
C LYS A 27 -17.26 13.32 -3.56
N ALA A 28 -16.22 13.98 -4.06
CA ALA A 28 -16.17 14.43 -5.45
C ALA A 28 -16.25 13.27 -6.45
N ILE A 29 -15.53 12.18 -6.21
CA ILE A 29 -15.55 10.96 -7.04
C ILE A 29 -16.93 10.31 -6.98
N LYS A 30 -17.48 10.12 -5.77
CA LYS A 30 -18.81 9.53 -5.58
C LYS A 30 -19.92 10.35 -6.25
N THR A 31 -19.83 11.67 -6.24
CA THR A 31 -20.78 12.55 -6.94
C THR A 31 -20.65 12.45 -8.45
N LYS A 32 -19.44 12.27 -8.98
CA LYS A 32 -19.18 12.13 -10.42
C LYS A 32 -19.61 10.75 -10.96
N TYR A 33 -19.36 9.70 -10.19
CA TYR A 33 -19.58 8.30 -10.56
C TYR A 33 -20.70 7.69 -9.69
N LYS A 34 -21.92 8.23 -9.79
CA LYS A 34 -23.03 7.87 -8.89
C LYS A 34 -23.50 6.43 -9.03
N ASN A 35 -23.38 5.86 -10.24
CA ASN A 35 -23.80 4.50 -10.56
C ASN A 35 -22.74 3.45 -10.14
N ASN A 36 -21.52 3.90 -9.85
CA ASN A 36 -20.41 3.05 -9.48
C ASN A 36 -20.34 2.80 -7.97
N THR A 37 -19.82 1.65 -7.58
CA THR A 37 -19.40 1.42 -6.19
C THR A 37 -18.15 2.24 -5.92
N VAL A 38 -18.28 3.26 -5.06
CA VAL A 38 -17.15 4.09 -4.63
C VAL A 38 -16.90 3.90 -3.14
N SER A 39 -15.70 3.46 -2.80
CA SER A 39 -15.22 3.28 -1.42
C SER A 39 -13.96 4.12 -1.19
N TYR A 40 -13.64 4.40 0.06
CA TYR A 40 -12.34 4.95 0.44
C TYR A 40 -11.70 4.09 1.52
N SER A 41 -10.37 4.02 1.54
CA SER A 41 -9.65 3.35 2.61
C SER A 41 -8.40 4.12 2.99
N LEU A 42 -8.03 4.04 4.27
CA LEU A 42 -6.82 4.70 4.75
C LEU A 42 -5.59 4.01 4.18
N ASP A 43 -4.57 4.80 3.87
CA ASP A 43 -3.28 4.25 3.45
C ASP A 43 -2.67 3.37 4.54
N LYS A 44 -2.26 2.16 4.13
CA LYS A 44 -1.62 1.16 4.99
C LYS A 44 -0.29 1.67 5.55
N PHE A 45 0.50 2.40 4.76
CA PHE A 45 1.86 2.78 5.14
C PHE A 45 1.88 3.68 6.39
N HIS A 46 1.03 4.70 6.44
CA HIS A 46 1.07 5.66 7.54
C HIS A 46 0.54 5.11 8.86
N LEU A 47 -0.61 4.43 8.85
CA LEU A 47 -1.17 3.93 10.10
C LEU A 47 -0.27 2.85 10.70
N VAL A 48 0.32 1.98 9.86
CA VAL A 48 1.35 1.02 10.28
C VAL A 48 2.59 1.71 10.84
N LYS A 49 3.01 2.84 10.25
CA LYS A 49 4.11 3.65 10.79
C LYS A 49 3.76 4.24 12.16
N ARG A 50 2.55 4.76 12.36
CA ARG A 50 2.10 5.24 13.68
C ARG A 50 2.12 4.12 14.72
N PHE A 51 1.66 2.91 14.38
CA PHE A 51 1.75 1.76 15.28
C PHE A 51 3.19 1.40 15.62
N LYS A 52 4.11 1.48 14.65
CA LYS A 52 5.54 1.24 14.87
C LYS A 52 6.16 2.30 15.80
N ASP A 53 5.78 3.55 15.64
CA ASP A 53 6.29 4.65 16.47
C ASP A 53 5.73 4.58 17.90
N LEU A 54 4.48 4.16 18.08
CA LEU A 54 3.88 3.82 19.37
C LEU A 54 4.58 2.62 20.02
N PHE A 55 4.60 1.50 19.31
CA PHE A 55 5.10 0.20 19.76
C PHE A 55 6.38 -0.15 18.99
N SER A 56 7.49 0.47 19.37
CA SER A 56 8.77 0.31 18.65
C SER A 56 9.16 -1.16 18.49
N TYR A 57 9.17 -1.60 17.23
CA TYR A 57 9.62 -2.93 16.84
C TYR A 57 11.12 -3.15 17.08
N ARG A 58 11.91 -2.07 17.17
CA ARG A 58 13.38 -2.12 17.26
C ARG A 58 13.91 -2.46 18.65
N ASN A 59 13.10 -2.38 19.69
CA ASN A 59 13.55 -2.70 21.04
C ASN A 59 13.42 -4.22 21.27
N ARG A 60 14.35 -4.85 22.00
CA ARG A 60 14.31 -6.28 22.39
C ARG A 60 13.05 -6.69 23.20
N ASN A 61 12.14 -5.75 23.44
CA ASN A 61 10.93 -5.95 24.19
C ASN A 61 9.87 -6.71 23.36
N LYS A 62 9.74 -8.02 23.65
CA LYS A 62 8.79 -8.94 23.02
C LYS A 62 7.34 -8.44 23.10
N ILE A 63 6.98 -7.74 24.19
CA ILE A 63 5.62 -7.22 24.41
C ILE A 63 5.30 -6.10 23.41
N HIS A 64 6.19 -5.14 23.19
CA HIS A 64 5.96 -4.08 22.18
C HIS A 64 5.84 -4.65 20.77
N ARG A 65 6.65 -5.67 20.45
CA ARG A 65 6.55 -6.37 19.16
C ARG A 65 5.20 -7.04 18.98
N LEU A 66 4.65 -7.66 20.04
CA LEU A 66 3.32 -8.27 20.01
C LEU A 66 2.22 -7.21 19.83
N LYS A 67 2.29 -6.11 20.59
CA LYS A 67 1.34 -4.98 20.49
C LYS A 67 1.31 -4.39 19.08
N TYR A 68 2.48 -4.17 18.49
CA TYR A 68 2.59 -3.73 17.09
C TYR A 68 1.92 -4.71 16.11
N LYS A 69 2.20 -6.01 16.26
CA LYS A 69 1.62 -7.05 15.38
C LYS A 69 0.09 -7.08 15.50
N LEU A 70 -0.45 -7.04 16.72
CA LEU A 70 -1.89 -7.06 16.97
C LEU A 70 -2.59 -5.83 16.37
N ALA A 71 -2.07 -4.62 16.62
CA ALA A 71 -2.63 -3.41 16.02
C ALA A 71 -2.63 -3.46 14.48
N LYS A 72 -1.54 -3.98 13.90
CA LYS A 72 -1.43 -4.18 12.44
C LYS A 72 -2.46 -5.20 11.93
N ILE A 73 -2.66 -6.31 12.65
CA ILE A 73 -3.65 -7.33 12.28
C ILE A 73 -5.05 -6.72 12.30
N TYR A 74 -5.48 -6.11 13.41
CA TYR A 74 -6.82 -5.51 13.50
C TYR A 74 -7.07 -4.47 12.42
N PHE A 75 -6.06 -3.66 12.10
CA PHE A 75 -6.16 -2.72 10.99
C PHE A 75 -6.31 -3.41 9.64
N PHE A 76 -5.46 -4.40 9.32
CA PHE A 76 -5.48 -5.07 8.02
C PHE A 76 -6.72 -5.94 7.80
N THR A 77 -7.33 -6.45 8.87
CA THR A 77 -8.59 -7.19 8.81
C THR A 77 -9.82 -6.26 8.87
N GLY A 78 -9.62 -4.93 8.89
CA GLY A 78 -10.71 -3.95 9.01
C GLY A 78 -11.51 -4.03 10.31
N ASN A 79 -10.96 -4.63 11.37
CA ASN A 79 -11.63 -4.74 12.65
C ASN A 79 -11.48 -3.44 13.46
N TYR A 80 -12.36 -2.48 13.14
CA TYR A 80 -12.34 -1.13 13.71
C TYR A 80 -12.50 -1.13 15.24
N GLU A 81 -13.50 -1.85 15.77
CA GLU A 81 -13.79 -1.84 17.21
C GLU A 81 -12.63 -2.47 18.00
N ALA A 82 -12.12 -3.64 17.58
CA ALA A 82 -10.99 -4.27 18.25
C ALA A 82 -9.71 -3.42 18.19
N LEU A 83 -9.47 -2.73 17.07
CA LEU A 83 -8.33 -1.82 16.94
C LEU A 83 -8.48 -0.62 17.90
N LEU A 84 -9.68 -0.04 17.96
CA LEU A 84 -9.95 1.14 18.79
C LEU A 84 -9.84 0.79 20.28
N ASP A 85 -10.50 -0.28 20.71
CA ASP A 85 -10.45 -0.77 22.08
C ASP A 85 -9.03 -1.12 22.49
N PHE A 86 -8.29 -1.83 21.62
CA PHE A 86 -6.89 -2.15 21.86
C PHE A 86 -6.07 -0.89 22.15
N LEU A 87 -6.23 0.19 21.39
CA LEU A 87 -5.48 1.43 21.59
C LEU A 87 -5.92 2.18 22.85
N ILE A 88 -7.23 2.21 23.15
CA ILE A 88 -7.77 2.86 24.35
C ILE A 88 -7.32 2.15 25.62
N CYS A 89 -7.40 0.81 25.66
CA CYS A 89 -6.92 0.01 26.79
C CYS A 89 -5.42 0.22 27.06
N HIS A 90 -4.64 0.59 26.03
CA HIS A 90 -3.22 0.86 26.17
C HIS A 90 -2.88 2.27 26.63
N LEU A 91 -3.85 3.20 26.64
CA LEU A 91 -3.63 4.60 27.02
C LEU A 91 -2.94 4.78 28.39
N PRO A 92 -3.32 4.04 29.46
CA PRO A 92 -2.70 4.18 30.78
C PRO A 92 -1.25 3.69 30.81
N TYR A 93 -0.87 2.77 29.91
CA TYR A 93 0.41 2.06 29.92
C TYR A 93 1.46 2.66 28.97
N VAL A 94 1.10 3.73 28.25
CA VAL A 94 2.02 4.44 27.36
C VAL A 94 2.69 5.57 28.11
N ILE A 95 4.02 5.67 27.96
CA ILE A 95 4.82 6.76 28.54
C ILE A 95 4.27 8.13 28.14
N ASP A 96 4.37 9.12 29.04
CA ASP A 96 3.72 10.43 28.86
C ASP A 96 4.09 11.12 27.55
N SER A 97 5.37 11.02 27.13
CA SER A 97 5.86 11.58 25.87
C SER A 97 5.15 11.05 24.62
N LYS A 98 4.52 9.86 24.72
CA LYS A 98 3.77 9.23 23.63
C LYS A 98 2.25 9.31 23.81
N LYS A 99 1.73 9.74 24.97
CA LYS A 99 0.28 9.82 25.23
C LYS A 99 -0.44 10.74 24.23
N LYS A 100 0.12 11.92 23.98
CA LYS A 100 -0.42 12.86 22.96
C LYS A 100 -0.50 12.19 21.58
N PHE A 101 0.57 11.51 21.17
CA PHE A 101 0.63 10.83 19.89
C PHE A 101 -0.37 9.66 19.77
N LEU A 102 -0.59 8.92 20.87
CA LEU A 102 -1.61 7.88 20.94
C LEU A 102 -3.02 8.47 20.82
N LEU A 103 -3.33 9.55 21.56
CA LEU A 103 -4.62 10.23 21.47
C LEU A 103 -4.92 10.74 20.06
N GLU A 104 -3.93 11.33 19.39
CA GLU A 104 -4.05 11.74 17.98
C GLU A 104 -4.30 10.54 17.05
N THR A 105 -3.68 9.39 17.33
CA THR A 105 -3.89 8.16 16.55
C THR A 105 -5.31 7.60 16.75
N ILE A 106 -5.80 7.61 18.00
CA ILE A 106 -7.18 7.22 18.34
C ILE A 106 -8.17 8.15 17.64
N LYS A 107 -7.95 9.47 17.68
CA LYS A 107 -8.80 10.45 17.00
C LYS A 107 -8.85 10.22 15.49
N LEU A 108 -7.69 9.99 14.86
CA LEU A 108 -7.59 9.67 13.44
C LEU A 108 -8.43 8.43 13.08
N ILE A 109 -8.32 7.36 13.88
CA ILE A 109 -9.08 6.12 13.66
C ILE A 109 -10.58 6.36 13.82
N LYS A 110 -11.02 7.01 14.91
CA LYS A 110 -12.43 7.34 15.15
C LYS A 110 -13.04 8.14 14.00
N ASN A 111 -12.29 9.09 13.46
CA ASN A 111 -12.79 9.94 12.39
C ASN A 111 -12.84 9.24 11.02
N ASN A 112 -12.27 8.05 10.87
CA ASN A 112 -12.19 7.32 9.61
C ASN A 112 -12.64 5.85 9.74
N LYS A 113 -13.74 5.61 10.46
CA LYS A 113 -14.32 4.28 10.67
C LYS A 113 -14.45 3.48 9.36
N ASP A 114 -15.17 4.00 8.37
CA ASP A 114 -15.32 3.29 7.08
C ASP A 114 -13.97 3.06 6.40
N GLY A 115 -13.02 3.98 6.53
CA GLY A 115 -11.68 3.83 5.96
C GLY A 115 -10.88 2.68 6.57
N ILE A 116 -11.15 2.33 7.82
CA ILE A 116 -10.60 1.16 8.51
C ILE A 116 -11.37 -0.10 8.10
N GLU A 117 -12.70 -0.10 8.18
CA GLU A 117 -13.52 -1.27 7.83
C GLU A 117 -13.30 -1.69 6.37
N ASN A 118 -13.14 -0.72 5.48
CA ASN A 118 -12.85 -0.94 4.07
C ASN A 118 -11.48 -1.60 3.81
N GLN A 119 -10.63 -1.81 4.82
CA GLN A 119 -9.44 -2.67 4.69
C GLN A 119 -9.79 -4.13 4.41
N ALA A 120 -10.98 -4.57 4.85
CA ALA A 120 -11.47 -5.94 4.65
C ALA A 120 -12.09 -6.18 3.26
N LEU A 121 -12.27 -5.13 2.45
CA LEU A 121 -12.81 -5.27 1.09
C LEU A 121 -11.85 -6.10 0.24
N GLU A 122 -12.39 -7.07 -0.48
CA GLU A 122 -11.60 -7.97 -1.36
C GLU A 122 -10.79 -7.19 -2.40
N TYR A 123 -11.36 -6.11 -2.93
CA TYR A 123 -10.72 -5.23 -3.89
C TYR A 123 -9.78 -4.19 -3.25
N ASN A 124 -9.53 -4.26 -1.94
CA ASN A 124 -8.51 -3.44 -1.27
C ASN A 124 -7.12 -4.05 -1.38
N ILE A 125 -6.51 -3.80 -2.54
CA ILE A 125 -5.11 -4.15 -2.82
C ILE A 125 -4.10 -3.38 -1.95
N GLY A 126 -4.54 -2.35 -1.21
CA GLY A 126 -3.70 -1.45 -0.46
C GLY A 126 -2.94 -0.47 -1.35
N CYS A 127 -2.31 0.51 -0.72
CA CYS A 127 -1.43 1.47 -1.38
C CYS A 127 -0.19 1.63 -0.51
N HIS A 128 0.97 1.73 -1.16
CA HIS A 128 2.24 2.12 -0.53
C HIS A 128 2.92 3.25 -1.29
N VAL A 129 2.19 3.92 -2.19
CA VAL A 129 2.73 4.88 -3.17
C VAL A 129 3.54 5.98 -2.49
N GLU A 130 3.09 6.54 -1.36
CA GLU A 130 3.87 7.55 -0.65
C GLU A 130 5.19 6.98 -0.10
N GLY A 131 5.16 5.79 0.48
CA GLY A 131 6.35 5.10 0.97
C GLY A 131 7.34 4.83 -0.16
N ASP A 132 6.84 4.30 -1.27
CA ASP A 132 7.65 3.92 -2.44
C ASP A 132 8.27 5.14 -3.11
N ILE A 133 7.49 6.20 -3.36
CA ILE A 133 7.99 7.46 -3.90
C ILE A 133 9.00 8.09 -2.92
N SER A 134 8.68 8.13 -1.62
CA SER A 134 9.58 8.71 -0.61
C SER A 134 10.92 7.99 -0.53
N HIS A 135 10.91 6.66 -0.53
CA HIS A 135 12.12 5.84 -0.53
C HIS A 135 12.90 5.99 -1.83
N TYR A 136 12.22 6.02 -2.98
CA TYR A 136 12.86 6.23 -4.27
C TYR A 136 13.60 7.57 -4.33
N ILE A 137 12.93 8.67 -3.97
CA ILE A 137 13.54 10.01 -3.99
C ILE A 137 14.76 10.06 -3.06
N LYS A 138 14.66 9.46 -1.87
CA LYS A 138 15.81 9.36 -0.93
C LYS A 138 16.95 8.52 -1.50
N ALA A 139 16.65 7.44 -2.22
CA ALA A 139 17.66 6.58 -2.84
C ALA A 139 18.38 7.29 -4.00
N VAL A 140 17.66 8.09 -4.80
CA VAL A 140 18.24 8.79 -5.96
C VAL A 140 19.00 10.05 -5.56
N LYS A 141 18.47 10.87 -4.64
CA LYS A 141 19.05 12.18 -4.31
C LYS A 141 19.82 12.22 -2.99
N GLY A 142 19.73 11.18 -2.17
CA GLY A 142 20.20 11.20 -0.79
C GLY A 142 19.18 11.80 0.18
N ARG A 143 19.36 11.53 1.48
CA ARG A 143 18.44 11.96 2.53
C ARG A 143 18.56 13.46 2.77
N GLY A 144 17.45 14.20 2.62
CA GLY A 144 17.40 15.65 2.89
C GLY A 144 17.68 16.55 1.69
N ALA A 145 18.00 15.97 0.52
CA ALA A 145 18.16 16.73 -0.71
C ALA A 145 16.81 17.35 -1.15
N LYS A 146 16.84 18.64 -1.47
CA LYS A 146 15.66 19.39 -1.91
C LYS A 146 15.47 19.23 -3.43
N ILE A 147 14.21 19.18 -3.85
CA ILE A 147 13.83 19.27 -5.26
C ILE A 147 13.18 20.63 -5.43
N TYR A 148 13.88 21.51 -6.14
CA TYR A 148 13.58 22.94 -6.16
C TYR A 148 12.53 23.32 -7.20
N CYS A 149 12.24 22.45 -8.18
CA CYS A 149 11.18 22.70 -9.17
C CYS A 149 10.40 21.42 -9.54
N LYS A 150 9.12 21.60 -9.88
CA LYS A 150 8.18 20.54 -10.27
C LYS A 150 8.66 19.74 -11.47
N GLU A 151 9.30 20.40 -12.43
CA GLU A 151 9.78 19.76 -13.65
C GLU A 151 10.86 18.72 -13.37
N THR A 152 11.84 19.06 -12.52
CA THR A 152 12.87 18.11 -12.07
C THR A 152 12.24 16.91 -11.38
N PHE A 153 11.24 17.14 -10.52
CA PHE A 153 10.52 16.06 -9.85
C PHE A 153 9.82 15.12 -10.85
N ASN A 154 9.10 15.70 -11.82
CA ASN A 154 8.39 14.93 -12.84
C ASN A 154 9.36 14.12 -13.70
N ASN A 155 10.47 14.72 -14.15
CA ASN A 155 11.47 14.04 -14.95
C ASN A 155 12.08 12.85 -14.19
N MET A 156 12.33 12.99 -12.89
CA MET A 156 12.79 11.89 -12.04
C MET A 156 11.78 10.75 -11.90
N LEU A 157 10.49 11.06 -11.81
CA LEU A 157 9.42 10.06 -11.76
C LEU A 157 9.26 9.35 -13.10
N ILE A 158 9.25 10.09 -14.21
CA ILE A 158 9.14 9.56 -15.57
C ILE A 158 10.31 8.61 -15.85
N ALA A 159 11.55 9.03 -15.57
CA ALA A 159 12.73 8.18 -15.73
C ALA A 159 12.64 6.89 -14.90
N SER A 160 12.07 6.96 -13.69
CA SER A 160 11.82 5.77 -12.85
C SER A 160 10.82 4.80 -13.49
N MET A 161 9.69 5.33 -13.96
CA MET A 161 8.65 4.53 -14.61
C MET A 161 9.15 3.90 -15.89
N LEU A 162 9.92 4.63 -16.71
CA LEU A 162 10.57 4.09 -17.91
C LEU A 162 11.50 2.93 -17.56
N ARG A 163 12.31 3.07 -16.51
CA ARG A 163 13.20 2.00 -16.04
C ARG A 163 12.46 0.79 -15.48
N LEU A 164 11.33 1.00 -14.80
CA LEU A 164 10.49 -0.11 -14.32
C LEU A 164 9.86 -0.86 -15.49
N ASN A 165 9.32 -0.13 -16.47
CA ASN A 165 8.73 -0.71 -17.66
C ASN A 165 9.76 -1.49 -18.49
N SER A 166 10.98 -0.97 -18.64
CA SER A 166 12.05 -1.69 -19.35
C SER A 166 12.42 -2.99 -18.63
N ARG A 167 12.58 -2.97 -17.30
CA ARG A 167 12.84 -4.18 -16.50
C ARG A 167 11.71 -5.20 -16.56
N ILE A 168 10.45 -4.75 -16.52
CA ILE A 168 9.29 -5.64 -16.66
C ILE A 168 9.30 -6.31 -18.04
N ASN A 169 9.64 -5.57 -19.08
CA ASN A 169 9.75 -6.11 -20.43
C ASN A 169 10.91 -7.11 -20.55
N GLU A 170 12.06 -6.85 -19.95
CA GLU A 170 13.18 -7.81 -19.87
C GLU A 170 12.79 -9.11 -19.15
N VAL A 171 12.09 -9.01 -18.01
CA VAL A 171 11.60 -10.18 -17.27
C VAL A 171 10.60 -10.99 -18.10
N LYS A 172 9.67 -10.32 -18.80
CA LYS A 172 8.73 -10.99 -19.72
C LYS A 172 9.45 -11.73 -20.85
N ILE A 173 10.47 -11.10 -21.47
CA ILE A 173 11.28 -11.71 -22.52
C ILE A 173 12.03 -12.94 -21.99
N ASN A 174 12.60 -12.86 -20.78
CA ASN A 174 13.32 -13.97 -20.18
C ASN A 174 12.40 -15.15 -19.84
N ILE A 175 11.20 -14.90 -19.31
CA ILE A 175 10.19 -15.95 -19.06
C ILE A 175 9.77 -16.61 -20.38
N PHE A 176 9.55 -15.83 -21.44
CA PHE A 176 9.21 -16.36 -22.75
C PHE A 176 10.31 -17.28 -23.31
N LYS A 177 11.59 -16.87 -23.21
CA LYS A 177 12.73 -17.69 -23.63
C LYS A 177 12.86 -18.99 -22.81
N LEU A 178 12.64 -18.92 -21.50
CA LEU A 178 12.63 -20.09 -20.62
C LEU A 178 11.54 -21.10 -21.02
N ASN A 179 10.32 -20.63 -21.30
CA ASN A 179 9.23 -21.49 -21.73
C ASN A 179 9.50 -22.14 -23.10
N GLN A 180 10.14 -21.41 -24.04
CA GLN A 180 10.58 -21.99 -25.31
C GLN A 180 11.63 -23.09 -25.11
N SER A 181 12.62 -22.86 -24.25
CA SER A 181 13.66 -23.85 -23.95
C SER A 181 13.11 -25.12 -23.27
N GLN A 182 12.13 -24.97 -22.38
CA GLN A 182 11.47 -26.11 -21.74
C GLN A 182 10.61 -26.91 -22.72
N ASN A 183 9.95 -26.23 -23.66
CA ASN A 183 9.18 -26.89 -24.71
C ASN A 183 10.09 -27.65 -25.70
N GLN A 184 11.23 -27.06 -26.09
CA GLN A 184 12.23 -27.76 -26.91
C GLN A 184 12.82 -28.98 -26.18
N PHE A 185 13.09 -28.86 -24.88
CA PHE A 185 13.60 -29.98 -24.08
C PHE A 185 12.59 -31.14 -24.00
N LYS A 186 11.30 -30.85 -23.81
CA LYS A 186 10.24 -31.86 -23.83
C LYS A 186 10.09 -32.56 -25.18
N LEU A 187 10.18 -31.80 -26.29
CA LEU A 187 10.14 -32.35 -27.65
C LEU A 187 11.33 -33.28 -27.94
N ASN A 188 12.53 -32.90 -27.50
CA ASN A 188 13.74 -33.73 -27.67
C ASN A 188 13.68 -35.00 -26.82
N GLN A 189 13.11 -34.95 -25.61
CA GLN A 189 12.87 -36.15 -24.80
C GLN A 189 11.86 -37.10 -25.44
N SER A 190 10.75 -36.58 -26.01
CA SER A 190 9.78 -37.43 -26.71
C SER A 190 10.36 -38.05 -27.98
N GLN A 191 11.19 -37.34 -28.74
CA GLN A 191 11.84 -37.88 -29.93
C GLN A 191 12.85 -38.99 -29.60
N ASN A 192 13.60 -38.84 -28.50
CA ASN A 192 14.54 -39.87 -28.06
C ASN A 192 13.85 -41.15 -27.56
N GLN A 193 12.64 -41.06 -27.02
CA GLN A 193 11.83 -42.24 -26.64
C GLN A 193 11.25 -42.97 -27.86
N PHE A 194 10.95 -42.27 -28.94
CA PHE A 194 10.48 -42.87 -30.21
C PHE A 194 11.60 -43.57 -31.00
N LEU A 195 12.85 -43.13 -30.84
CA LEU A 195 14.03 -43.72 -31.51
C LEU A 195 14.64 -44.91 -30.75
N SER A 196 14.13 -45.21 -29.55
CA SER A 196 14.62 -46.30 -28.69
C SER A 196 13.70 -47.55 -28.67
N LEU A 197 12.73 -47.62 -29.59
CA LEU A 197 11.84 -48.77 -29.84
C LEU A 197 12.27 -49.47 -31.13
#